data_AF-A0A937CE58-F1
#
_entry.id   AF-A0A937CE58-F1
#
_cell.length_a   1.000
_cell.length_b   1.000
_cell.length_c   1.000
_cell.angle_alpha   90.00
_cell.angle_beta   90.00
_cell.angle_gamma   90.00
#
_symmetry.space_group_name_H-M   'P 1'
#
loop_
_entity.id
_entity.type
_entity.pdbx_description
1 polymer ?
#
loop_
_entity_poly.entity_id
_entity_poly.type
_entity_poly.pdbx_seq_one_letter_code
_entity_poly.pdbx_strand_id
1 'polypeptide(L)'
;MKRFCFFIVAFFSFFAAQAQQPVIVSPQWLHDNLSDPRLVILYTGFVIKGDFDREHIEGSRFLWADWLAPNTPEANMNVVDVNTATKRLQEMGINKIQK
;
A
#
# COMPACT_ATOMS: atom_id res chain seq x y z
N MET A 1 -22.26 -44.42 4.17
CA MET A 1 -21.86 -43.58 5.32
C MET A 1 -20.38 -43.18 5.35
N LYS A 2 -19.46 -43.83 4.61
CA LYS A 2 -18.02 -43.47 4.59
C LYS A 2 -17.60 -42.40 3.56
N ARG A 3 -18.50 -42.04 2.63
CA ARG A 3 -18.24 -41.02 1.58
C ARG A 3 -18.55 -39.59 2.01
N PHE A 4 -19.29 -39.41 3.10
CA PHE A 4 -19.69 -38.08 3.59
C PHE A 4 -18.60 -37.40 4.42
N CYS A 5 -17.72 -38.17 5.08
CA CYS A 5 -16.61 -37.61 5.85
C CYS A 5 -15.48 -37.04 4.99
N PHE A 6 -15.36 -37.46 3.72
CA PHE A 6 -14.32 -36.94 2.81
C PHE A 6 -14.59 -35.51 2.36
N PHE A 7 -15.86 -35.09 2.27
CA PHE A 7 -16.22 -33.73 1.86
C PHE A 7 -15.99 -32.68 2.95
N ILE A 8 -16.03 -33.07 4.23
CA ILE A 8 -15.87 -32.14 5.35
C ILE A 8 -14.39 -31.80 5.59
N VAL A 9 -13.47 -32.73 5.30
CA VAL A 9 -12.02 -32.48 5.43
C VAL A 9 -11.51 -31.52 4.35
N ALA A 10 -12.07 -31.56 3.14
CA ALA A 10 -11.66 -30.68 2.04
C ALA A 10 -12.10 -29.21 2.23
N PHE A 11 -13.14 -28.94 3.02
CA PHE A 11 -13.65 -27.58 3.24
C PHE A 11 -12.86 -26.82 4.32
N PHE A 12 -12.18 -27.53 5.23
CA PHE A 12 -11.43 -26.90 6.33
C PHE A 12 -10.02 -26.44 5.96
N SER A 13 -9.48 -26.87 4.81
CA SER A 13 -8.15 -26.45 4.35
C SER A 13 -8.11 -25.04 3.73
N PHE A 14 -9.26 -24.38 3.56
CA PHE A 14 -9.33 -23.03 2.98
C PHE A 14 -9.10 -21.90 3.98
N PHE A 15 -8.99 -22.20 5.28
CA PHE A 15 -8.41 -21.27 6.25
C PHE A 15 -6.88 -21.30 6.13
N ALA A 16 -6.39 -21.01 4.92
CA ALA A 16 -5.00 -20.72 4.71
C ALA A 16 -4.66 -19.52 5.61
N ALA A 17 -3.67 -19.73 6.47
CA ALA A 17 -3.13 -18.71 7.36
C ALA A 17 -2.98 -17.39 6.60
N GLN A 18 -3.54 -16.32 7.14
CA GLN A 18 -3.26 -14.97 6.69
C GLN A 18 -1.79 -14.68 7.03
N ALA A 19 -0.88 -15.14 6.16
CA ALA A 19 0.51 -14.81 6.27
C ALA A 19 0.61 -13.28 6.22
N GLN A 20 1.32 -12.70 7.19
CA GLN A 20 1.64 -11.28 7.18
C GLN A 20 2.26 -10.99 5.81
N GLN A 21 1.64 -10.11 5.03
CA GLN A 21 2.20 -9.73 3.73
C GLN A 21 3.63 -9.26 3.96
N PRO A 22 4.60 -9.75 3.16
CA PRO A 22 5.99 -9.40 3.35
C PRO A 22 6.17 -7.88 3.23
N VAL A 23 6.96 -7.29 4.13
CA VAL A 23 7.20 -5.83 4.16
C VAL A 23 7.98 -5.36 2.93
N ILE A 24 8.69 -6.27 2.27
CA ILE A 24 9.44 -6.03 1.03
C ILE A 24 8.95 -7.03 -0.01
N VAL A 25 8.65 -6.55 -1.21
CA VAL A 25 8.12 -7.36 -2.33
C VAL A 25 9.06 -7.26 -3.54
N SER A 26 9.01 -8.26 -4.41
CA SER A 26 9.75 -8.22 -5.69
C SER A 26 8.97 -7.41 -6.75
N PRO A 27 9.64 -6.94 -7.82
CA PRO A 27 8.94 -6.34 -8.96
C PRO A 27 7.91 -7.28 -9.60
N GLN A 28 8.18 -8.58 -9.64
CA GLN A 28 7.24 -9.58 -10.16
C GLN A 28 5.98 -9.66 -9.29
N TRP A 29 6.14 -9.70 -7.96
CA TRP A 29 4.99 -9.66 -7.06
C TRP A 29 4.15 -8.41 -7.30
N LEU A 30 4.79 -7.25 -7.46
CA LEU A 30 4.08 -6.01 -7.73
C LEU A 30 3.27 -6.12 -9.02
N HIS A 31 3.90 -6.56 -10.11
CA HIS A 31 3.25 -6.78 -11.40
C HIS A 31 2.03 -7.70 -11.28
N ASP A 32 2.16 -8.83 -10.59
CA ASP A 32 1.09 -9.81 -10.41
C ASP A 32 -0.08 -9.29 -9.57
N ASN A 33 0.14 -8.25 -8.74
CA ASN A 33 -0.86 -7.67 -7.83
C ASN A 33 -1.33 -6.26 -8.26
N LEU A 34 -0.88 -5.73 -9.41
CA LEU A 34 -1.24 -4.38 -9.88
C LEU A 34 -2.75 -4.17 -10.04
N SER A 35 -3.51 -5.24 -10.24
CA SER A 35 -4.96 -5.19 -10.40
C SER A 35 -5.75 -5.23 -9.09
N ASP A 36 -5.11 -5.43 -7.92
CA ASP A 36 -5.82 -5.41 -6.63
C ASP A 36 -6.27 -3.97 -6.30
N PRO A 37 -7.58 -3.68 -6.24
CA PRO A 37 -8.08 -2.34 -5.95
C PRO A 37 -7.75 -1.84 -4.53
N ARG A 38 -7.26 -2.73 -3.65
CA ARG A 38 -6.83 -2.40 -2.30
C ARG A 38 -5.34 -2.04 -2.24
N LEU A 39 -4.59 -2.26 -3.31
CA LEU A 39 -3.19 -1.89 -3.40
C LEU A 39 -3.07 -0.40 -3.80
N VAL A 40 -2.38 0.37 -2.97
CA VAL A 40 -1.99 1.75 -3.30
C VAL A 40 -0.47 1.81 -3.40
N ILE A 41 0.02 2.26 -4.55
CA ILE A 41 1.45 2.42 -4.82
C ILE A 41 1.77 3.90 -4.72
N LEU A 42 2.73 4.24 -3.86
CA LEU A 42 3.24 5.59 -3.75
C LEU A 42 4.59 5.68 -4.45
N TYR A 43 4.72 6.61 -5.39
CA TYR A 43 6.01 7.02 -5.91
C TYR A 43 6.62 8.00 -4.91
N THR A 44 7.62 7.51 -4.17
CA THR A 44 8.28 8.21 -3.06
C THR A 44 9.78 8.33 -3.33
N GLY A 45 10.37 9.46 -2.98
CA GLY A 45 11.80 9.73 -3.11
C GLY A 45 12.09 11.21 -3.24
N PHE A 46 13.37 11.60 -3.21
CA PHE A 46 13.83 12.95 -3.54
C PHE A 46 13.73 13.20 -5.07
N VAL A 47 12.53 13.03 -5.60
CA VAL A 47 12.18 13.11 -7.01
C VAL A 47 11.18 14.24 -7.20
N ILE A 48 11.32 14.98 -8.28
CA ILE A 48 10.37 16.04 -8.61
C ILE A 48 9.19 15.46 -9.37
N LYS A 49 8.04 16.15 -9.31
CA LYS A 49 6.83 15.76 -10.04
C LYS A 49 7.07 15.54 -11.55
N GLY A 50 8.04 16.25 -12.13
CA GLY A 50 8.42 16.06 -13.54
C GLY A 50 8.97 14.67 -13.87
N ASP A 51 9.70 14.02 -12.97
CA ASP A 51 10.19 12.65 -13.21
C ASP A 51 9.04 11.65 -13.18
N PHE A 52 8.12 11.80 -12.22
CA PHE A 52 6.89 11.01 -12.15
C PHE A 52 6.04 11.17 -13.42
N ASP A 53 5.86 12.41 -13.89
CA ASP A 53 5.08 12.68 -15.11
C ASP A 53 5.72 12.11 -16.37
N ARG A 54 7.05 12.00 -16.40
CA ARG A 54 7.78 11.37 -17.50
C ARG A 54 7.64 9.86 -17.49
N GLU A 55 7.80 9.22 -16.33
CA GLU A 55 7.76 7.76 -16.19
C GLU A 55 7.41 7.34 -14.77
N HIS A 56 6.39 6.50 -14.63
CA HIS A 56 5.97 5.92 -13.37
C HIS A 56 5.28 4.57 -13.58
N ILE A 57 5.11 3.83 -12.49
CA ILE A 57 4.30 2.61 -12.49
C ILE A 57 2.84 3.01 -12.68
N GLU A 58 2.14 2.41 -13.65
CA GLU A 58 0.73 2.70 -13.91
C GLU A 58 -0.13 2.56 -12.64
N GLY A 59 -1.01 3.54 -12.39
CA GLY A 59 -1.85 3.59 -11.20
C GLY A 59 -1.16 4.03 -9.91
N SER A 60 0.17 4.23 -9.92
CA SER A 60 0.88 4.82 -8.77
C SER A 60 0.53 6.28 -8.57
N ARG A 61 0.72 6.76 -7.33
CA ARG A 61 0.39 8.12 -6.91
C ARG A 61 1.66 8.84 -6.48
N PHE A 62 1.85 10.06 -6.94
CA PHE A 62 2.98 10.88 -6.52
C PHE A 62 2.81 11.34 -5.07
N LEU A 63 3.83 11.12 -4.24
CA LEU A 63 3.92 11.67 -2.90
C LEU A 63 5.03 12.73 -2.85
N TRP A 64 4.66 13.99 -2.69
CA TRP A 64 5.62 15.03 -2.35
C TRP A 64 6.04 14.92 -0.88
N ALA A 65 7.34 14.84 -0.61
CA ALA A 65 7.86 14.61 0.73
C ALA A 65 7.36 15.66 1.74
N ASP A 66 7.33 16.95 1.38
CA ASP A 66 6.92 18.00 2.31
C ASP A 66 5.44 17.92 2.72
N TRP A 67 4.61 17.12 2.04
CA TRP A 67 3.23 16.90 2.48
C TRP A 67 3.14 16.10 3.78
N LEU A 68 4.13 15.26 4.07
CA LEU A 68 4.20 14.44 5.27
C LEU A 68 5.41 14.77 6.17
N ALA A 69 6.43 15.40 5.59
CA ALA A 69 7.68 15.75 6.25
C ALA A 69 8.14 17.18 5.88
N PRO A 70 7.36 18.23 6.18
CA PRO A 70 7.67 19.59 5.76
C PRO A 70 8.97 20.11 6.37
N ASN A 71 9.69 20.93 5.59
CA ASN A 71 10.83 21.70 6.08
C ASN A 71 10.36 23.06 6.66
N THR A 72 11.15 23.58 7.59
CA THR A 72 11.00 24.89 8.25
C THR A 72 12.37 25.58 8.26
N PRO A 73 12.46 26.89 8.51
CA PRO A 73 13.76 27.55 8.68
C PRO A 73 14.63 26.90 9.78
N GLU A 74 14.00 26.29 10.79
CA GLU A 74 14.67 25.73 11.97
C GLU A 74 15.06 24.25 11.82
N ALA A 75 14.33 23.49 10.98
CA ALA A 75 14.51 22.05 10.85
C ALA A 75 13.94 21.50 9.53
N ASN A 76 14.50 20.37 9.10
CA ASN A 76 14.06 19.61 7.92
C ASN A 76 13.30 18.34 8.32
N MET A 77 12.43 17.86 7.43
CA MET A 77 11.69 16.61 7.57
C MET A 77 10.88 16.52 8.88
N ASN A 78 10.19 17.62 9.23
CA ASN A 78 9.43 17.68 10.48
C ASN A 78 8.25 16.72 10.48
N VAL A 79 7.93 16.16 11.63
CA VAL A 79 6.73 15.33 11.77
C VAL A 79 5.49 16.23 11.65
N VAL A 80 4.67 15.96 10.64
CA VAL A 80 3.37 16.64 10.48
C VAL A 80 2.35 16.12 11.51
N ASP A 81 1.34 16.92 11.86
CA ASP A 81 0.28 16.46 12.74
C ASP A 81 -0.52 15.30 12.14
N VAL A 82 -1.05 14.44 13.02
CA VAL A 82 -1.74 13.20 12.62
C VAL A 82 -2.97 13.45 11.75
N ASN A 83 -3.70 14.56 11.94
CA ASN A 83 -4.90 14.85 11.17
C ASN A 83 -4.53 15.25 9.74
N THR A 84 -3.51 16.09 9.59
CA THR A 84 -2.95 16.45 8.27
C THR A 84 -2.39 15.22 7.56
N ALA A 85 -1.58 14.39 8.24
CA ALA A 85 -1.08 13.15 7.66
C ALA A 85 -2.23 12.24 7.19
N THR A 86 -3.24 12.04 8.05
CA THR A 86 -4.41 11.20 7.74
C THR A 86 -5.15 11.72 6.52
N LYS A 87 -5.43 13.02 6.46
CA LYS A 87 -6.12 13.64 5.33
C LYS A 87 -5.34 13.45 4.03
N ARG A 88 -4.02 13.69 4.04
CA ARG A 88 -3.17 13.51 2.85
C ARG A 88 -3.13 12.06 2.37
N LEU A 89 -3.02 11.11 3.29
CA LEU A 89 -3.07 9.69 2.95
C LEU A 89 -4.43 9.28 2.36
N GLN A 90 -5.53 9.79 2.89
CA GLN A 90 -6.88 9.55 2.37
C GLN A 90 -7.12 10.17 0.99
N GLU A 91 -6.62 11.38 0.73
CA GLU A 91 -6.62 12.01 -0.60
C GLU A 91 -5.87 11.12 -1.62
N MET A 92 -4.84 10.41 -1.17
CA MET A 92 -4.12 9.39 -1.94
C MET A 92 -4.77 7.99 -1.86
N GLY A 93 -6.02 7.88 -1.41
CA GLY A 93 -6.78 6.63 -1.39
C GLY A 93 -6.34 5.61 -0.33
N ILE A 94 -5.39 5.98 0.53
CA ILE A 94 -4.94 5.14 1.64
C ILE A 94 -5.93 5.32 2.79
N ASN A 95 -6.83 4.36 2.90
CA ASN A 95 -7.88 4.36 3.91
C ASN A 95 -7.64 3.23 4.92
N LYS A 96 -8.18 3.38 6.13
CA LYS A 96 -8.25 2.24 7.06
C LYS A 96 -9.10 1.15 6.41
N ILE A 97 -8.49 0.00 6.17
CA ILE A 97 -9.24 -1.22 5.86
C ILE A 97 -9.95 -1.58 7.16
N GLN A 98 -11.29 -1.46 7.17
CA GLN A 98 -12.09 -1.96 8.29
C GLN A 98 -11.83 -3.46 8.41
N LYS A 99 -11.47 -3.92 9.62
CA LYS A 99 -11.31 -5.34 9.93
C LYS A 99 -12.64 -6.06 9.91
#